data_AF-A0A8B9TTA8-F1
#
_entry.id   AF-A0A8B9TTA8-F1
#
_cell.length_a   1.000
_cell.length_b   1.000
_cell.length_c   1.000
_cell.angle_alpha   90.00
_cell.angle_beta   90.00
_cell.angle_gamma   90.00
#
_symmetry.space_group_name_H-M   'P 1'
#
loop_
_entity.id
_entity.type
_entity.pdbx_description
1 polymer ?
#
loop_
_entity_poly.entity_id
_entity_poly.type
_entity_poly.pdbx_seq_one_letter_code
_entity_poly.pdbx_strand_id
1 'polypeptide(L)'
;LLRWLLSDLDGRAASAVLVSAMFCFCHLFSNPGPAVQLLNTKRPGIVLWPVSQEVEYSADKPIIPHCKPLTIKSVTLSPVPCFNKQRNGCRPFCDILSGETRILTTSQEYERMKEYRVQEGKVLIPLGATVHGDVVVSVYHMRSTIGGRLQAKMTNTQIFQIQFHTGFIALGTTTLKFTKPELDACDSPDKYPQLFHVILEIEIQSTDRQTELTPPWENFTTKDINPTILFSSHQDVPPMAPGICSVGTWPRRQS
;
A
#
# COMPACT_ATOMS: atom_id res chain seq x y z
N LEU A 1 -5.83 -6.99 7.68
CA LEU A 1 -5.37 -8.12 6.83
C LEU A 1 -6.42 -8.56 5.79
N LEU A 2 -7.67 -8.92 6.16
CA LEU A 2 -8.71 -9.26 5.16
C LEU A 2 -9.22 -8.09 4.28
N ARG A 3 -8.90 -6.83 4.61
CA ARG A 3 -9.37 -5.64 3.87
C ARG A 3 -8.44 -5.13 2.77
N TRP A 4 -7.21 -5.68 2.69
CA TRP A 4 -6.28 -5.47 1.57
C TRP A 4 -6.77 -6.16 0.26
N LEU A 5 -7.89 -6.89 0.33
CA LEU A 5 -8.47 -7.68 -0.75
C LEU A 5 -9.36 -6.90 -1.74
N LEU A 6 -9.72 -5.64 -1.47
CA LEU A 6 -10.84 -4.99 -2.18
C LEU A 6 -10.48 -3.86 -3.15
N SER A 7 -9.20 -3.56 -3.40
CA SER A 7 -8.83 -2.41 -4.25
C SER A 7 -8.25 -2.74 -5.63
N ASP A 8 -8.27 -4.01 -6.05
CA ASP A 8 -7.89 -4.38 -7.42
C ASP A 8 -9.13 -4.84 -8.21
N LEU A 9 -9.47 -4.10 -9.27
CA LEU A 9 -10.65 -4.31 -10.12
C LEU A 9 -10.68 -5.71 -10.80
N ASP A 10 -9.57 -6.46 -10.76
CA ASP A 10 -9.44 -7.81 -11.30
C ASP A 10 -9.29 -8.93 -10.23
N GLY A 11 -9.20 -8.59 -8.93
CA GLY A 11 -9.07 -9.55 -7.81
C GLY A 11 -7.80 -10.42 -7.81
N ARG A 12 -6.92 -10.27 -8.81
CA ARG A 12 -5.71 -11.09 -8.97
C ARG A 12 -4.62 -10.68 -7.98
N ALA A 13 -4.34 -9.38 -7.81
CA ALA A 13 -3.36 -8.91 -6.84
C ALA A 13 -3.81 -9.19 -5.39
N ALA A 14 -5.09 -9.00 -5.10
CA ALA A 14 -5.72 -9.34 -3.82
C ALA A 14 -5.51 -10.82 -3.45
N SER A 15 -5.84 -11.74 -4.36
CA SER A 15 -5.64 -13.18 -4.14
C SER A 15 -4.16 -13.55 -3.92
N ALA A 16 -3.26 -12.83 -4.58
CA ALA A 16 -1.83 -13.04 -4.50
C ALA A 16 -1.24 -12.61 -3.15
N VAL A 17 -1.64 -11.43 -2.66
CA VAL A 17 -1.27 -10.96 -1.31
C VAL A 17 -1.72 -11.96 -0.25
N LEU A 18 -2.96 -12.46 -0.35
CA LEU A 18 -3.49 -13.43 0.61
C LEU A 18 -2.71 -14.74 0.61
N VAL A 19 -2.37 -15.26 -0.57
CA VAL A 19 -1.60 -16.51 -0.69
C VAL A 19 -0.18 -16.33 -0.16
N SER A 20 0.49 -15.22 -0.47
CA SER A 20 1.83 -14.93 0.07
C SER A 20 1.81 -14.72 1.59
N ALA A 21 0.79 -14.03 2.13
CA ALA A 21 0.60 -13.89 3.56
C ALA A 21 0.30 -15.23 4.24
N MET A 22 -0.48 -16.11 3.60
CA MET A 22 -0.77 -17.46 4.10
C MET A 22 0.50 -18.32 4.15
N PHE A 23 1.38 -18.22 3.16
CA PHE A 23 2.67 -18.92 3.21
C PHE A 23 3.53 -18.48 4.39
N CYS A 24 3.53 -17.19 4.72
CA CYS A 24 4.26 -16.68 5.89
C CYS A 24 3.58 -17.09 7.20
N PHE A 25 2.25 -16.95 7.27
CA PHE A 25 1.45 -17.31 8.44
C PHE A 25 1.57 -18.79 8.82
N CYS A 26 1.67 -19.68 7.82
CA CYS A 26 1.85 -21.10 8.02
C CYS A 26 3.33 -21.53 8.16
N HIS A 27 4.27 -20.59 8.28
CA HIS A 27 5.71 -20.86 8.41
C HIS A 27 6.32 -21.62 7.22
N LEU A 28 5.71 -21.56 6.04
CA LEU A 28 6.34 -22.08 4.82
C LEU A 28 7.57 -21.22 4.46
N PHE A 29 7.46 -19.91 4.65
CA PHE A 29 8.55 -18.94 4.55
C PHE A 29 8.55 -18.00 5.76
N SER A 30 9.73 -17.58 6.22
CA SER A 30 9.85 -16.52 7.24
C SER A 30 9.81 -15.11 6.65
N ASN A 31 9.90 -14.99 5.33
CA ASN A 31 10.07 -13.71 4.63
C ASN A 31 9.09 -13.61 3.46
N PRO A 32 8.52 -12.42 3.19
CA PRO A 32 7.58 -12.22 2.09
C PRO A 32 8.25 -12.39 0.72
N GLY A 33 9.54 -12.07 0.56
CA GLY A 33 10.27 -12.20 -0.71
C GLY A 33 10.18 -13.59 -1.35
N PRO A 34 10.64 -14.67 -0.67
CA PRO A 34 10.49 -16.05 -1.14
C PRO A 34 9.03 -16.46 -1.38
N ALA A 35 8.08 -16.00 -0.56
CA ALA A 35 6.66 -16.29 -0.71
C ALA A 35 6.08 -15.70 -2.01
N VAL A 36 6.45 -14.46 -2.34
CA VAL A 36 6.08 -13.80 -3.60
C VAL A 36 6.77 -14.45 -4.79
N GLN A 37 8.04 -14.84 -4.66
CA GLN A 37 8.76 -15.56 -5.72
C GLN A 37 8.09 -16.89 -6.06
N LEU A 38 7.75 -17.71 -5.05
CA LEU A 38 7.04 -18.97 -5.27
C LEU A 38 5.69 -18.73 -5.96
N LEU A 39 4.94 -17.72 -5.51
CA LEU A 39 3.67 -17.37 -6.13
C LEU A 39 3.84 -17.01 -7.62
N ASN A 40 4.86 -16.21 -7.94
CA ASN A 40 5.14 -15.81 -9.32
C ASN A 40 5.53 -16.99 -10.23
N THR A 41 6.12 -18.07 -9.70
CA THR A 41 6.35 -19.30 -10.49
C THR A 41 5.05 -20.03 -10.83
N LYS A 42 4.04 -19.96 -9.95
CA LYS A 42 2.73 -20.61 -10.14
C LYS A 42 1.72 -19.74 -10.89
N ARG A 43 1.87 -18.41 -10.80
CA ARG A 43 1.02 -17.40 -11.44
C ARG A 43 1.89 -16.28 -12.00
N PRO A 44 2.55 -16.50 -13.16
CA PRO A 44 3.40 -15.50 -13.77
C PRO A 44 2.59 -14.25 -14.16
N GLY A 45 3.17 -13.07 -13.95
CA GLY A 45 2.57 -11.78 -14.31
C GLY A 45 1.82 -11.06 -13.19
N ILE A 46 1.79 -11.61 -11.96
CA ILE A 46 1.30 -10.87 -10.79
C ILE A 46 2.45 -10.07 -10.19
N VAL A 47 2.29 -8.75 -10.13
CA VAL A 47 3.25 -7.85 -9.52
C VAL A 47 2.74 -7.48 -8.14
N LEU A 48 3.33 -8.06 -7.09
CA LEU A 48 3.06 -7.71 -5.70
C LEU A 48 4.01 -6.58 -5.28
N TRP A 49 3.45 -5.43 -4.88
CA TRP A 49 4.19 -4.20 -4.64
C TRP A 49 4.79 -4.10 -3.22
N PRO A 50 5.80 -3.22 -2.99
CA PRO A 50 6.66 -3.25 -1.79
C PRO A 50 5.95 -3.07 -0.44
N VAL A 51 4.75 -2.49 -0.39
CA VAL A 51 3.95 -2.45 0.85
C VAL A 51 3.55 -3.84 1.36
N SER A 52 3.59 -4.86 0.49
CA SER A 52 3.48 -6.28 0.87
C SER A 52 4.80 -6.92 1.33
N GLN A 53 5.94 -6.25 1.10
CA GLN A 53 7.28 -6.72 1.48
C GLN A 53 7.71 -6.22 2.86
N GLU A 54 7.12 -5.14 3.38
CA GLU A 54 7.46 -4.60 4.71
C GLU A 54 6.83 -5.37 5.87
N VAL A 55 5.92 -6.31 5.59
CA VAL A 55 5.40 -7.23 6.61
C VAL A 55 6.34 -8.42 6.71
N GLU A 56 7.54 -8.16 7.22
CA GLU A 56 8.49 -9.18 7.65
C GLU A 56 7.91 -9.87 8.90
N TYR A 57 6.98 -10.80 8.70
CA TYR A 57 6.57 -11.75 9.73
C TYR A 57 7.71 -12.76 9.94
N SER A 58 8.83 -12.28 10.50
CA SER A 58 9.82 -13.20 11.04
C SER A 58 9.15 -13.95 12.20
N ALA A 59 9.03 -15.28 12.06
CA ALA A 59 8.42 -16.15 13.06
C ALA A 59 9.05 -15.98 14.46
N ASP A 60 10.30 -15.53 14.52
CA ASP A 60 11.07 -15.38 15.76
C ASP A 60 10.90 -14.01 16.45
N LYS A 61 10.50 -12.95 15.72
CA LYS A 61 10.26 -11.60 16.26
C LYS A 61 9.13 -10.90 15.50
N PRO A 62 7.86 -11.14 15.88
CA PRO A 62 6.75 -10.46 15.22
C PRO A 62 6.86 -8.94 15.43
N ILE A 63 6.84 -8.18 14.34
CA ILE A 63 6.69 -6.72 14.40
C ILE A 63 5.28 -6.45 14.93
N ILE A 64 5.18 -5.98 16.17
CA ILE A 64 3.92 -5.57 16.78
C ILE A 64 3.62 -4.14 16.31
N PRO A 65 2.56 -3.91 15.52
CA PRO A 65 2.22 -2.58 15.07
C PRO A 65 1.80 -1.70 16.26
N HIS A 66 2.29 -0.46 16.30
CA HIS A 66 1.91 0.48 17.35
C HIS A 66 0.50 1.06 17.12
N CYS A 67 -0.11 1.61 18.17
CA CYS A 67 -1.45 2.22 18.13
C CYS A 67 -1.45 3.77 18.11
N LYS A 68 -0.30 4.39 17.84
CA LYS A 68 -0.16 5.86 17.76
C LYS A 68 -0.77 6.40 16.46
N PRO A 69 -1.67 7.40 16.52
CA PRO A 69 -2.15 8.10 15.34
C PRO A 69 -1.01 8.80 14.59
N LEU A 70 -1.20 8.96 13.27
CA LEU A 70 -0.26 9.62 12.38
C LEU A 70 -0.96 10.79 11.70
N THR A 71 -0.39 11.99 11.80
CA THR A 71 -0.85 13.18 11.08
C THR A 71 -0.10 13.30 9.76
N ILE A 72 -0.83 13.32 8.64
CA ILE A 72 -0.28 13.61 7.31
C ILE A 72 -0.36 15.12 7.09
N LYS A 73 0.80 15.79 7.14
CA LYS A 73 0.93 17.25 7.05
C LYS A 73 0.83 17.75 5.62
N SER A 74 1.46 17.06 4.69
CA SER A 74 1.48 17.46 3.29
C SER A 74 1.82 16.29 2.37
N VAL A 75 1.44 16.42 1.09
CA VAL A 75 1.93 15.55 0.01
C VAL A 75 2.65 16.39 -1.03
N THR A 76 3.86 15.95 -1.39
CA THR A 76 4.70 16.58 -2.41
C THR A 76 4.91 15.62 -3.57
N LEU A 77 4.69 16.08 -4.80
CA LEU A 77 4.98 15.34 -6.04
C LEU A 77 6.15 16.02 -6.74
N SER A 78 7.19 15.28 -7.11
CA SER A 78 8.33 15.85 -7.83
C SER A 78 8.98 14.85 -8.79
N PRO A 79 9.31 15.25 -10.03
CA PRO A 79 8.91 16.51 -10.68
C PRO A 79 7.39 16.62 -10.95
N VAL A 80 6.89 17.77 -11.43
CA VAL A 80 5.45 17.95 -11.73
C VAL A 80 5.01 16.96 -12.84
N PRO A 81 3.95 16.15 -12.63
CA PRO A 81 3.46 15.22 -13.65
C PRO A 81 2.59 15.92 -14.71
N CYS A 82 2.52 15.35 -15.91
CA CYS A 82 2.00 15.98 -17.13
C CYS A 82 0.59 15.48 -17.52
N PHE A 83 -0.41 15.75 -16.69
CA PHE A 83 -1.79 15.25 -16.87
C PHE A 83 -2.70 16.18 -17.68
N ASN A 84 -2.37 17.47 -17.80
CA ASN A 84 -3.17 18.39 -18.58
C ASN A 84 -3.10 18.08 -20.09
N LYS A 85 -3.98 18.73 -20.89
CA LYS A 85 -4.07 18.49 -22.34
C LYS A 85 -2.76 18.81 -23.07
N GLN A 86 -1.99 19.78 -22.58
CA GLN A 86 -0.74 20.24 -23.19
C GLN A 86 0.48 19.41 -22.76
N ARG A 87 0.29 18.38 -21.91
CA ARG A 87 1.36 17.51 -21.39
C ARG A 87 2.52 18.29 -20.75
N ASN A 88 2.19 19.35 -20.02
CA ASN A 88 3.19 20.23 -19.39
C ASN A 88 2.81 20.64 -17.95
N GLY A 89 1.92 19.89 -17.30
CA GLY A 89 1.47 20.20 -15.95
C GLY A 89 0.24 19.40 -15.51
N CYS A 90 -0.28 19.73 -14.33
CA CYS A 90 -1.48 19.13 -13.77
C CYS A 90 -2.23 20.15 -12.90
N ARG A 91 -3.49 19.85 -12.57
CA ARG A 91 -4.31 20.60 -11.60
C ARG A 91 -4.75 19.62 -10.51
N PRO A 92 -3.93 19.41 -9.48
CA PRO A 92 -4.08 18.27 -8.59
C PRO A 92 -4.96 18.55 -7.37
N PHE A 93 -5.65 17.52 -6.88
CA PHE A 93 -6.21 17.46 -5.53
C PHE A 93 -5.91 16.11 -4.88
N CYS A 94 -5.97 16.05 -3.56
CA CYS A 94 -5.69 14.86 -2.77
C CYS A 94 -6.94 14.42 -2.00
N ASP A 95 -7.20 13.11 -1.96
CA ASP A 95 -8.14 12.46 -1.06
C ASP A 95 -7.36 11.58 -0.07
N ILE A 96 -7.84 11.51 1.17
CA ILE A 96 -7.33 10.59 2.21
C ILE A 96 -8.49 9.76 2.73
N LEU A 97 -8.32 8.44 2.70
CA LEU A 97 -9.26 7.49 3.29
C LEU A 97 -8.61 6.79 4.48
N SER A 98 -9.41 6.56 5.52
CA SER A 98 -9.08 5.66 6.62
C SER A 98 -10.02 4.45 6.52
N GLY A 99 -9.47 3.28 6.24
CA GLY A 99 -10.24 2.14 5.75
C GLY A 99 -11.00 2.50 4.46
N GLU A 100 -12.33 2.43 4.48
CA GLU A 100 -13.20 2.78 3.33
C GLU A 100 -13.80 4.19 3.43
N THR A 101 -13.56 4.90 4.53
CA THR A 101 -14.16 6.22 4.75
C THR A 101 -13.20 7.30 4.29
N ARG A 102 -13.62 8.11 3.33
CA ARG A 102 -12.90 9.33 2.96
C ARG A 102 -13.02 10.36 4.07
N ILE A 103 -11.90 10.68 4.70
CA ILE A 103 -11.83 11.63 5.82
C ILE A 103 -11.39 13.03 5.38
N LEU A 104 -10.73 13.15 4.22
CA LEU A 104 -10.29 14.43 3.68
C LEU A 104 -10.36 14.41 2.15
N THR A 105 -10.73 15.56 1.57
CA THR A 105 -10.53 15.89 0.16
C THR A 105 -10.08 17.34 0.05
N THR A 106 -9.07 17.61 -0.79
CA THR A 106 -8.66 18.99 -1.12
C THR A 106 -9.29 19.49 -2.42
N SER A 107 -10.24 18.75 -2.99
CA SER A 107 -10.97 19.18 -4.19
C SER A 107 -11.75 20.45 -3.90
N GLN A 108 -11.69 21.40 -4.83
CA GLN A 108 -12.43 22.66 -4.77
C GLN A 108 -13.15 22.90 -6.10
N GLU A 109 -13.90 24.00 -6.18
CA GLU A 109 -14.36 24.54 -7.46
C GLU A 109 -13.16 24.66 -8.42
N TYR A 110 -13.35 24.25 -9.68
CA TYR A 110 -12.27 24.08 -10.65
C TYR A 110 -11.40 25.35 -10.75
N GLU A 111 -12.03 26.51 -10.76
CA GLU A 111 -11.41 27.83 -10.89
C GLU A 111 -10.49 28.18 -9.72
N ARG A 112 -10.76 27.66 -8.51
CA ARG A 112 -9.95 27.91 -7.30
C ARG A 112 -8.76 26.95 -7.18
N MET A 113 -8.80 25.84 -7.90
CA MET A 113 -7.73 24.86 -7.85
C MET A 113 -6.49 25.37 -8.58
N LYS A 114 -5.34 25.31 -7.91
CA LYS A 114 -4.06 25.70 -8.51
C LYS A 114 -3.67 24.72 -9.63
N GLU A 115 -3.35 25.26 -10.81
CA GLU A 115 -2.63 24.51 -11.84
C GLU A 115 -1.14 24.61 -11.59
N TYR A 116 -0.46 23.47 -11.71
CA TYR A 116 0.98 23.34 -11.64
C TYR A 116 1.57 23.08 -13.02
N ARG A 117 2.65 23.77 -13.37
CA ARG A 117 3.39 23.55 -14.63
C ARG A 117 4.77 22.95 -14.35
N VAL A 118 5.38 22.32 -15.36
CA VAL A 118 6.74 21.73 -15.23
C VAL A 118 7.79 22.71 -14.69
N GLN A 119 7.66 24.01 -14.98
CA GLN A 119 8.57 25.04 -14.49
C GLN A 119 8.54 25.23 -12.96
N GLU A 120 7.45 24.85 -12.29
CA GLU A 120 7.37 24.93 -10.82
C GLU A 120 8.17 23.83 -10.11
N GLY A 121 8.62 22.81 -10.85
CA GLY A 121 9.50 21.74 -10.35
C GLY A 121 8.82 20.74 -9.42
N LYS A 122 7.87 21.15 -8.58
CA LYS A 122 7.10 20.27 -7.68
C LYS A 122 5.69 20.77 -7.43
N VAL A 123 4.82 19.83 -7.07
CA VAL A 123 3.50 20.10 -6.48
C VAL A 123 3.61 19.94 -4.98
N LEU A 124 3.11 20.89 -4.20
CA LEU A 124 2.93 20.76 -2.75
C LEU A 124 1.46 20.97 -2.41
N ILE A 125 0.84 19.99 -1.76
CA ILE A 125 -0.54 20.08 -1.27
C ILE A 125 -0.49 19.99 0.26
N PRO A 126 -0.73 21.09 0.97
CA PRO A 126 -0.92 21.06 2.41
C PRO A 126 -2.15 20.22 2.76
N LEU A 127 -2.00 19.38 3.77
CA LEU A 127 -3.04 18.50 4.31
C LEU A 127 -3.28 18.89 5.78
N GLY A 128 -3.23 17.93 6.70
CA GLY A 128 -3.62 18.12 8.10
C GLY A 128 -4.62 17.07 8.60
N ALA A 129 -4.63 15.89 8.01
CA ALA A 129 -5.48 14.78 8.46
C ALA A 129 -4.73 13.88 9.45
N THR A 130 -5.36 13.58 10.57
CA THR A 130 -4.90 12.54 11.50
C THR A 130 -5.57 11.22 11.15
N VAL A 131 -4.78 10.17 10.98
CA VAL A 131 -5.18 8.82 10.57
C VAL A 131 -4.66 7.76 11.54
N HIS A 132 -5.30 6.61 11.54
CA HIS A 132 -4.87 5.42 12.27
C HIS A 132 -5.38 4.16 11.56
N GLY A 133 -4.63 3.07 11.63
CA GLY A 133 -4.92 1.83 10.90
C GLY A 133 -4.49 1.90 9.44
N ASP A 134 -5.31 1.29 8.55
CA ASP A 134 -5.13 1.29 7.10
C ASP A 134 -5.48 2.67 6.51
N VAL A 135 -4.60 3.20 5.68
CA VAL A 135 -4.70 4.53 5.08
C VAL A 135 -4.49 4.45 3.58
N VAL A 136 -5.33 5.17 2.84
CA VAL A 136 -5.17 5.38 1.39
C VAL A 136 -4.99 6.86 1.12
N VAL A 137 -3.94 7.22 0.40
CA VAL A 137 -3.69 8.58 -0.09
C VAL A 137 -3.72 8.55 -1.62
N SER A 138 -4.66 9.29 -2.21
CA SER A 138 -4.85 9.32 -3.66
C SER A 138 -4.79 10.75 -4.17
N VAL A 139 -4.05 10.98 -5.25
CA VAL A 139 -3.97 12.29 -5.90
C VAL A 139 -4.53 12.19 -7.31
N TYR A 140 -5.31 13.19 -7.71
CA TYR A 140 -6.04 13.22 -8.96
C TYR A 140 -5.79 14.54 -9.70
N HIS A 141 -5.82 14.50 -11.03
CA HIS A 141 -5.90 15.68 -11.88
C HIS A 141 -7.37 16.02 -12.15
N MET A 142 -7.79 17.25 -11.80
CA MET A 142 -9.09 17.79 -12.16
C MET A 142 -9.08 18.38 -13.58
N ARG A 143 -10.09 18.05 -14.39
CA ARG A 143 -10.26 18.51 -15.77
C ARG A 143 -11.66 19.09 -15.97
N SER A 144 -11.72 20.30 -16.54
CA SER A 144 -12.97 20.89 -17.05
C SER A 144 -13.09 20.65 -18.55
N THR A 145 -14.24 20.17 -18.99
CA THR A 145 -14.60 19.99 -20.41
C THR A 145 -15.95 20.64 -20.69
N ILE A 146 -16.14 21.16 -21.90
CA ILE A 146 -17.44 21.71 -22.31
C ILE A 146 -18.31 20.54 -22.80
N GLY A 147 -19.41 20.29 -22.11
CA GLY A 147 -20.39 19.27 -22.48
C GLY A 147 -21.35 19.72 -23.60
N GLY A 148 -22.19 18.81 -24.08
CA GLY A 148 -23.07 19.03 -25.24
C GLY A 148 -24.10 20.17 -25.12
N ARG A 149 -24.34 20.71 -23.92
CA ARG A 149 -25.21 21.89 -23.67
C ARG A 149 -24.43 23.15 -23.27
N LEU A 150 -23.15 23.26 -23.64
CA LEU A 150 -22.24 24.33 -23.21
C LEU A 150 -22.04 24.43 -21.68
N GLN A 151 -22.42 23.39 -20.93
CA GLN A 151 -22.18 23.29 -19.49
C GLN A 151 -20.81 22.67 -19.21
N ALA A 152 -20.10 23.20 -18.22
CA ALA A 152 -18.84 22.64 -17.77
C ALA A 152 -19.08 21.26 -17.11
N LYS A 153 -18.50 20.21 -17.70
CA LYS A 153 -18.42 18.87 -17.12
C LYS A 153 -17.06 18.69 -16.48
N MET A 154 -17.06 18.55 -15.16
CA MET A 154 -15.86 18.22 -14.39
C MET A 154 -15.64 16.72 -14.39
N THR A 155 -14.42 16.31 -14.71
CA THR A 155 -13.96 14.93 -14.60
C THR A 155 -12.60 14.93 -13.92
N ASN A 156 -12.21 13.82 -13.31
CA ASN A 156 -10.87 13.66 -12.78
C ASN A 156 -10.17 12.44 -13.38
N THR A 157 -8.85 12.42 -13.29
CA THR A 157 -8.00 11.29 -13.68
C THR A 157 -7.02 11.06 -12.55
N GLN A 158 -6.94 9.83 -12.04
CA GLN A 158 -6.05 9.51 -10.94
C GLN A 158 -4.59 9.60 -11.39
N ILE A 159 -3.77 10.27 -10.59
CA ILE A 159 -2.32 10.38 -10.79
C ILE A 159 -1.63 9.22 -10.10
N PHE A 160 -1.98 8.93 -8.84
CA PHE A 160 -1.47 7.77 -8.14
C PHE A 160 -2.35 7.43 -6.92
N GLN A 161 -2.04 6.29 -6.32
CA GLN A 161 -2.49 5.89 -4.99
C GLN A 161 -1.31 5.35 -4.18
N ILE A 162 -1.34 5.61 -2.87
CA ILE A 162 -0.45 5.00 -1.87
C ILE A 162 -1.34 4.37 -0.81
N GLN A 163 -0.97 3.17 -0.35
CA GLN A 163 -1.64 2.49 0.75
C GLN A 163 -0.61 2.08 1.79
N PHE A 164 -0.87 2.36 3.07
CA PHE A 164 -0.01 1.93 4.17
C PHE A 164 -0.81 1.75 5.44
N HIS A 165 -0.28 0.98 6.39
CA HIS A 165 -0.87 0.87 7.72
C HIS A 165 0.02 1.59 8.74
N THR A 166 -0.55 2.60 9.40
CA THR A 166 0.16 3.52 10.31
C THR A 166 1.00 2.82 11.39
N GLY A 167 0.51 1.71 11.95
CA GLY A 167 1.20 0.99 13.02
C GLY A 167 2.53 0.33 12.63
N PHE A 168 2.83 0.19 11.33
CA PHE A 168 4.11 -0.35 10.86
C PHE A 168 5.14 0.74 10.54
N ILE A 169 4.75 2.02 10.62
CA ILE A 169 5.68 3.11 10.41
C ILE A 169 6.58 3.25 11.63
N ALA A 170 7.90 3.27 11.44
CA ALA A 170 8.83 3.39 12.55
C ALA A 170 8.60 4.69 13.33
N LEU A 171 8.60 4.60 14.67
CA LEU A 171 8.51 5.77 15.54
C LEU A 171 9.64 6.75 15.24
N GLY A 172 9.33 8.05 15.22
CA GLY A 172 10.29 9.10 14.84
C GLY A 172 10.38 9.36 13.33
N THR A 173 9.71 8.57 12.49
CA THR A 173 9.61 8.87 11.05
C THR A 173 8.83 10.17 10.84
N THR A 174 9.44 11.12 10.14
CA THR A 174 8.83 12.42 9.79
C THR A 174 8.46 12.51 8.31
N THR A 175 8.89 11.54 7.50
CA THR A 175 8.75 11.58 6.05
C THR A 175 8.68 10.18 5.47
N LEU A 176 7.71 9.95 4.58
CA LEU A 176 7.61 8.74 3.76
C LEU A 176 7.85 9.09 2.31
N LYS A 177 8.77 8.40 1.63
CA LYS A 177 9.13 8.66 0.24
C LYS A 177 8.77 7.44 -0.61
N PHE A 178 8.04 7.68 -1.69
CA PHE A 178 7.60 6.66 -2.64
C PHE A 178 8.07 7.05 -4.03
N THR A 179 8.80 6.16 -4.69
CA THR A 179 9.25 6.28 -6.07
C THR A 179 8.14 5.84 -7.04
N LYS A 180 8.23 6.21 -8.32
CA LYS A 180 7.22 5.84 -9.32
C LYS A 180 6.92 4.33 -9.40
N PRO A 181 7.88 3.42 -9.18
CA PRO A 181 7.58 2.03 -8.92
C PRO A 181 6.61 1.95 -7.74
N GLU A 182 6.94 2.28 -6.49
CA GLU A 182 6.09 2.13 -5.29
C GLU A 182 4.65 2.74 -5.29
N LEU A 183 4.21 3.43 -6.35
CA LEU A 183 2.88 4.01 -6.49
C LEU A 183 1.90 3.11 -7.26
N ASP A 184 0.67 3.03 -6.75
CA ASP A 184 -0.44 2.31 -7.38
C ASP A 184 -1.28 3.23 -8.28
N ALA A 185 -2.20 2.64 -9.05
CA ALA A 185 -3.21 3.34 -9.86
C ALA A 185 -2.64 4.43 -10.78
N CYS A 186 -1.40 4.24 -11.21
CA CYS A 186 -0.73 5.16 -12.11
C CYS A 186 -1.26 4.99 -13.55
N ASP A 187 -1.56 6.10 -14.19
CA ASP A 187 -1.83 6.22 -15.63
C ASP A 187 -0.59 5.89 -16.51
N SER A 188 -0.68 6.15 -17.81
CA SER A 188 0.35 5.86 -18.81
C SER A 188 1.72 6.46 -18.45
N PRO A 189 2.84 5.72 -18.64
CA PRO A 189 4.17 6.15 -18.21
C PRO A 189 4.65 7.49 -18.76
N ASP A 190 4.21 7.89 -19.96
CA ASP A 190 4.55 9.15 -20.62
C ASP A 190 4.07 10.40 -19.85
N LYS A 191 3.11 10.24 -18.93
CA LYS A 191 2.62 11.34 -18.09
C LYS A 191 3.52 11.63 -16.88
N TYR A 192 4.50 10.78 -16.60
CA TYR A 192 5.37 10.92 -15.44
C TYR A 192 6.80 11.28 -15.86
N PRO A 193 7.38 12.33 -15.27
CA PRO A 193 8.77 12.68 -15.52
C PRO A 193 9.73 11.63 -14.97
N GLN A 194 10.97 11.62 -15.47
CA GLN A 194 12.02 10.76 -14.95
C GLN A 194 12.24 11.03 -13.46
N LEU A 195 12.48 9.97 -12.67
CA LEU A 195 12.68 10.03 -11.22
C LEU A 195 11.49 10.64 -10.45
N PHE A 196 10.28 10.58 -11.03
CA PHE A 196 9.06 10.95 -10.33
C PHE A 196 8.95 10.20 -8.99
N HIS A 197 8.71 10.96 -7.93
CA HIS A 197 8.51 10.46 -6.59
C HIS A 197 7.51 11.33 -5.82
N VAL A 198 6.94 10.75 -4.78
CA VAL A 198 5.99 11.35 -3.88
C VAL A 198 6.58 11.32 -2.48
N ILE A 199 6.41 12.41 -1.74
CA ILE A 199 6.82 12.53 -0.36
C ILE A 199 5.59 12.89 0.48
N LEU A 200 5.31 12.10 1.51
CA LEU A 200 4.38 12.45 2.58
C LEU A 200 5.17 12.99 3.75
N GLU A 201 4.87 14.21 4.17
CA GLU A 201 5.36 14.74 5.44
C GLU A 201 4.39 14.33 6.54
N ILE A 202 4.91 13.70 7.59
CA ILE A 202 4.10 13.05 8.63
C ILE A 202 4.58 13.42 10.03
N GLU A 203 3.71 13.21 11.01
CA GLU A 203 4.03 13.29 12.43
C GLU A 203 3.26 12.20 13.19
N ILE A 204 3.99 11.37 13.93
CA ILE A 204 3.40 10.32 14.77
C ILE A 204 3.14 10.92 16.15
N GLN A 205 1.89 10.83 16.61
CA GLN A 205 1.50 11.37 17.91
C GLN A 205 2.16 10.58 19.05
N SER A 206 2.38 11.23 20.20
CA SER A 206 3.01 10.60 21.37
C SER A 206 2.11 9.60 22.08
N THR A 207 0.80 9.82 22.03
CA THR A 207 -0.20 9.06 22.80
C THR A 207 -0.89 8.02 21.93
N ASP A 208 -1.09 6.83 22.49
CA ASP A 208 -1.81 5.77 21.80
C ASP A 208 -3.30 6.12 21.68
N ARG A 209 -3.90 5.74 20.56
CA ARG A 209 -5.35 5.81 20.42
C ARG A 209 -6.00 4.72 21.27
N GLN A 210 -7.07 5.05 21.98
CA GLN A 210 -7.94 4.01 22.54
C GLN A 210 -8.60 3.24 21.40
N THR A 211 -8.20 1.99 21.23
CA THR A 211 -8.80 1.06 20.28
C THR A 211 -9.93 0.32 20.98
N GLU A 212 -11.17 0.42 20.47
CA GLU A 212 -12.31 -0.33 21.01
C GLU A 212 -12.20 -1.85 20.78
N LEU A 213 -11.40 -2.25 19.79
CA LEU A 213 -11.21 -3.64 19.40
C LEU A 213 -9.73 -4.02 19.48
N THR A 214 -9.46 -5.07 20.25
CA THR A 214 -8.15 -5.72 20.27
C THR A 214 -7.92 -6.41 18.93
N PRO A 215 -6.80 -6.14 18.24
CA PRO A 215 -6.53 -6.80 16.97
C PRO A 215 -6.31 -8.32 17.15
N PRO A 216 -6.63 -9.13 16.13
CA PRO A 216 -6.67 -10.59 16.26
C PRO A 216 -5.30 -11.22 16.57
N TRP A 217 -4.19 -10.56 16.22
CA TRP A 217 -2.84 -11.06 16.47
C TRP A 217 -2.41 -10.97 17.95
N GLU A 218 -3.09 -10.18 18.78
CA GLU A 218 -2.77 -10.14 20.22
C GLU A 218 -3.27 -11.39 20.96
N ASN A 219 -4.33 -12.04 20.46
CA ASN A 219 -4.96 -13.21 21.08
C ASN A 219 -4.63 -14.52 20.36
N PHE A 220 -3.75 -14.50 19.36
CA PHE A 220 -3.47 -15.66 18.52
C PHE A 220 -1.96 -15.87 18.33
N THR A 221 -1.47 -17.05 18.72
CA THR A 221 -0.08 -17.48 18.50
C THR A 221 0.01 -18.37 17.28
N THR A 222 0.97 -18.09 16.39
CA THR A 222 1.24 -18.93 15.21
C THR A 222 2.24 -20.04 15.50
N LYS A 223 2.82 -20.13 16.72
CA LYS A 223 3.95 -21.04 17.03
C LYS A 223 3.68 -22.52 16.72
N ASP A 224 2.44 -22.96 16.84
CA ASP A 224 2.08 -24.37 16.66
C ASP A 224 1.58 -24.69 15.24
N ILE A 225 1.57 -23.70 14.33
CA ILE A 225 1.10 -23.90 12.95
C ILE A 225 2.18 -24.63 12.15
N ASN A 226 1.77 -25.67 11.41
CA ASN A 226 2.65 -26.44 10.57
C ASN A 226 2.39 -26.17 9.08
N PRO A 227 3.42 -25.92 8.24
CA PRO A 227 3.25 -25.67 6.82
C PRO A 227 2.61 -26.84 6.06
N THR A 228 2.60 -28.07 6.61
CA THR A 228 1.91 -29.21 5.98
C THR A 228 0.42 -28.98 5.77
N ILE A 229 -0.21 -28.06 6.52
CA ILE A 229 -1.62 -27.69 6.30
C ILE A 229 -1.89 -27.14 4.89
N LEU A 230 -0.84 -26.67 4.20
CA LEU A 230 -0.94 -26.14 2.84
C LEU A 230 -0.90 -27.22 1.75
N PHE A 231 -0.65 -28.48 2.11
CA PHE A 231 -0.41 -29.58 1.16
C PHE A 231 -1.35 -30.76 1.44
N SER A 232 -1.80 -31.43 0.38
CA SER A 232 -2.67 -32.61 0.50
C SER A 232 -1.88 -33.89 0.86
N SER A 233 -0.58 -33.92 0.60
CA SER A 233 0.32 -35.01 0.98
C SER A 233 1.72 -34.51 1.31
N HIS A 234 2.50 -35.30 2.07
CA HIS A 234 3.89 -34.99 2.38
C HIS A 234 4.82 -34.99 1.15
N GLN A 235 4.42 -35.63 0.05
CA GLN A 235 5.18 -35.64 -1.20
C GLN A 235 5.04 -34.34 -2.00
N ASP A 236 3.98 -33.57 -1.74
CA ASP A 236 3.70 -32.30 -2.41
C ASP A 236 4.48 -31.13 -1.80
N VAL A 237 5.13 -31.34 -0.64
CA VAL A 237 6.00 -30.34 0.00
C VAL A 237 7.25 -30.19 -0.88
N PRO A 238 7.52 -28.99 -1.44
CA PRO A 238 8.69 -28.81 -2.29
C PRO A 238 9.97 -29.14 -1.51
N PRO A 239 10.96 -29.80 -2.15
CA PRO A 239 12.23 -30.11 -1.50
C PRO A 239 12.86 -28.82 -0.98
N MET A 240 13.49 -28.88 0.21
CA MET A 240 14.02 -27.73 0.94
C MET A 240 14.81 -26.77 0.03
N ALA A 241 14.12 -25.74 -0.46
CA ALA A 241 14.71 -24.63 -1.18
C ALA A 241 15.27 -23.63 -0.16
N PRO A 242 16.33 -22.88 -0.51
CA PRO A 242 16.85 -21.84 0.37
C PRO A 242 15.73 -20.85 0.74
N GLY A 243 15.47 -20.69 2.04
CA GLY A 243 14.44 -19.80 2.59
C GLY A 243 13.19 -20.49 3.17
N ILE A 244 13.03 -21.80 3.00
CA ILE A 244 12.01 -22.58 3.72
C ILE A 244 12.51 -22.80 5.16
N CYS A 245 11.64 -22.56 6.16
CA CYS A 245 11.98 -22.79 7.57
C CYS A 245 12.40 -24.26 7.76
N SER A 246 13.54 -24.48 8.41
CA SER A 246 14.04 -25.82 8.70
C SER A 246 12.99 -26.61 9.48
N VAL A 247 12.53 -27.70 8.88
CA VAL A 247 11.59 -28.63 9.50
C VAL A 247 12.34 -29.48 10.53
N GLY A 248 12.85 -28.84 11.57
CA GLY A 248 13.70 -29.43 12.59
C GLY A 248 12.86 -30.09 13.68
N THR A 249 12.96 -31.42 13.77
CA THR A 249 12.47 -32.31 14.85
C THR A 249 10.98 -32.67 14.82
N TRP A 250 10.57 -33.37 13.76
CA TRP A 250 9.39 -34.24 13.82
C TRP A 250 9.61 -35.35 14.86
N PRO A 251 8.74 -35.53 15.87
CA PRO A 251 8.68 -36.80 16.55
C PRO A 251 8.18 -37.81 15.51
N ARG A 252 9.01 -38.79 15.14
CA ARG A 252 8.51 -40.00 14.49
C ARG A 252 7.48 -40.59 15.45
N ARG A 253 6.19 -40.50 15.11
CA ARG A 253 5.24 -41.46 15.67
C ARG A 253 5.68 -42.82 15.16
N GLN A 254 6.39 -43.57 16.00
CA GLN A 254 6.44 -45.02 15.86
C GLN A 254 5.01 -45.53 16.03
N SER A 255 4.68 -46.51 15.19
CA SER A 255 3.44 -47.28 15.12
C SER A 255 2.90 -47.70 16.49
#